data_AF-A0A257VF06-F1
#
_entry.id   AF-A0A257VF06-F1
#
_cell.length_a   1.000
_cell.length_b   1.000
_cell.length_c   1.000
_cell.angle_alpha   90.00
_cell.angle_beta   90.00
_cell.angle_gamma   90.00
#
_symmetry.space_group_name_H-M   'P 1'
#
loop_
_entity.id
_entity.type
_entity.pdbx_description
1 polymer ?
#
loop_
_entity_poly.entity_id
_entity_poly.type
_entity_poly.pdbx_seq_one_letter_code
_entity_poly.pdbx_strand_id
1 'polypeptide(L)'
;MISRIVLGVLLAAAACFGQAERGTFNGSITDSSGAAVAGANVKIYNMATGVELNAASTEAGVFRAPSLSPGTYRITVAAPGFKTSVRQNIVLAVAQTLTVDFALEVGNLTESVTITAETPLLETGTAEIGSYVTKKEFDEWPIAVGGGRRQIQQFIFTSLPGTTGGTWQGSINGGQNYSHEILIDGISVGRMDLAGGANSEFSPSAESISEFKLQTGTVSAQYSGGQTSVANFATKSGTNEVHGSAYYYGQNDALRANAFNSNAAGIRRQPFKQHNYGYSIGGPVVIPKLYNGKNRSFFFHNFERTTTKDFNQTGFSTLPMPQFQQGDFSQILNAGFTGNAISGTNVGTDALGRPVIGGAMTPRCSTPC
;
A
#
# COMPACT_ATOMS: atom_id res chain seq x y z
N MET A 1 -34.71 -3.79 -7.05
CA MET A 1 -34.35 -3.22 -5.72
C MET A 1 -32.84 -3.12 -5.54
N ILE A 2 -32.07 -4.20 -5.81
CA ILE A 2 -30.60 -4.24 -5.72
C ILE A 2 -29.90 -3.15 -6.57
N SER A 3 -30.33 -2.94 -7.83
CA SER A 3 -29.74 -1.89 -8.71
C SER A 3 -29.90 -0.45 -8.16
N ARG A 4 -31.00 -0.13 -7.47
CA ARG A 4 -31.22 1.19 -6.86
C ARG A 4 -30.37 1.39 -5.60
N ILE A 5 -30.11 0.30 -4.86
CA ILE A 5 -29.22 0.31 -3.69
C ILE A 5 -27.76 0.50 -4.15
N VAL A 6 -27.33 -0.18 -5.21
CA VAL A 6 -25.99 -0.02 -5.81
C VAL A 6 -25.77 1.42 -6.30
N LEU A 7 -26.76 2.02 -6.97
CA LEU A 7 -26.67 3.42 -7.43
C LEU A 7 -26.67 4.41 -6.26
N GLY A 8 -27.46 4.15 -5.21
CA GLY A 8 -27.48 4.96 -3.99
C GLY A 8 -26.16 4.90 -3.22
N VAL A 9 -25.52 3.72 -3.15
CA VAL A 9 -24.20 3.54 -2.55
C VAL A 9 -23.12 4.25 -3.38
N LEU A 10 -23.19 4.19 -4.72
CA LEU A 10 -22.29 4.92 -5.62
C LEU A 10 -22.42 6.45 -5.48
N LEU A 11 -23.63 6.98 -5.31
CA LEU A 11 -23.88 8.40 -5.10
C LEU A 11 -23.46 8.88 -3.70
N ALA A 12 -23.60 8.04 -2.66
CA ALA A 12 -23.14 8.35 -1.31
C ALA A 12 -21.60 8.32 -1.20
N ALA A 13 -20.92 7.47 -1.96
CA ALA A 13 -19.46 7.44 -2.05
C ALA A 13 -18.86 8.73 -2.63
N ALA A 14 -19.63 9.47 -3.46
CA ALA A 14 -19.18 10.74 -4.04
C ALA A 14 -19.11 11.90 -3.03
N ALA A 15 -19.70 11.75 -1.84
CA ALA A 15 -19.72 12.78 -0.79
C ALA A 15 -18.65 12.59 0.30
N CYS A 16 -17.82 11.54 0.22
CA CYS A 16 -16.69 11.39 1.12
C CYS A 16 -15.47 12.15 0.58
N PHE A 17 -15.08 13.22 1.27
CA PHE A 17 -13.73 13.73 1.14
C PHE A 17 -12.78 12.70 1.77
N GLY A 18 -12.10 11.92 0.94
CA GLY A 18 -11.07 11.00 1.41
C GLY A 18 -9.98 11.79 2.13
N GLN A 19 -9.85 11.58 3.44
CA GLN A 19 -8.71 12.04 4.22
C GLN A 19 -7.58 11.04 3.98
N ALA A 20 -6.90 11.19 2.84
CA ALA A 20 -5.66 10.47 2.57
C ALA A 20 -4.51 11.31 3.13
N GLU A 21 -3.62 10.68 3.90
CA GLU A 21 -2.38 11.31 4.32
C GLU A 21 -1.51 11.59 3.09
N ARG A 22 -1.41 12.86 2.77
CA ARG A 22 -0.83 13.40 1.53
C ARG A 22 0.26 14.39 1.91
N GLY A 23 1.14 14.71 0.96
CA GLY A 23 2.24 15.66 1.20
C GLY A 23 1.74 17.06 1.55
N THR A 24 2.60 17.85 2.18
CA THR A 24 2.32 19.25 2.58
C THR A 24 3.45 20.16 2.12
N PHE A 25 3.10 21.29 1.52
CA PHE A 25 4.03 22.42 1.40
C PHE A 25 3.79 23.40 2.55
N ASN A 26 4.87 23.90 3.13
CA ASN A 26 4.85 25.07 4.01
C ASN A 26 6.03 25.98 3.65
N GLY A 27 6.04 27.17 4.21
CA GLY A 27 7.16 28.10 4.02
C GLY A 27 6.79 29.51 4.44
N SER A 28 7.80 30.36 4.40
CA SER A 28 7.71 31.78 4.64
C SER A 28 7.89 32.57 3.35
N ILE A 29 7.20 33.70 3.27
CA ILE A 29 7.26 34.65 2.16
C ILE A 29 7.74 35.96 2.76
N THR A 30 8.95 36.35 2.39
CA THR A 30 9.63 37.56 2.87
C THR A 30 9.93 38.50 1.72
N ASP A 31 10.18 39.77 2.01
CA ASP A 31 10.75 40.71 1.04
C ASP A 31 12.29 40.68 1.05
N SER A 32 12.92 41.48 0.19
CA SER A 32 14.38 41.62 0.11
C SER A 32 15.04 42.17 1.39
N SER A 33 14.28 42.76 2.31
CA SER A 33 14.74 43.22 3.63
C SER A 33 14.60 42.15 4.73
N GLY A 34 13.93 41.04 4.42
CA GLY A 34 13.60 39.97 5.36
C GLY A 34 12.29 40.17 6.10
N ALA A 35 11.49 41.20 5.77
CA ALA A 35 10.18 41.43 6.38
C ALA A 35 9.12 40.48 5.80
N ALA A 36 8.17 40.07 6.64
CA ALA A 36 7.10 39.15 6.23
C ALA A 36 6.12 39.82 5.26
N VAL A 37 5.74 39.11 4.18
CA VAL A 37 4.74 39.59 3.21
C VAL A 37 3.40 38.89 3.46
N ALA A 38 2.45 39.66 3.98
CA ALA A 38 1.09 39.20 4.26
C ALA A 38 0.20 39.16 3.01
N GLY A 39 -0.71 38.18 2.94
CA GLY A 39 -1.72 38.10 1.88
C GLY A 39 -1.18 37.80 0.48
N ALA A 40 0.05 37.29 0.37
CA ALA A 40 0.62 36.85 -0.90
C ALA A 40 -0.16 35.64 -1.42
N ASN A 41 -0.54 35.67 -2.69
CA ASN A 41 -1.24 34.58 -3.36
C ASN A 41 -0.24 33.51 -3.81
N VAL A 42 -0.42 32.29 -3.33
CA VAL A 42 0.44 31.13 -3.60
C VAL A 42 -0.31 30.13 -4.46
N LYS A 43 0.09 30.02 -5.72
CA LYS A 43 -0.46 29.04 -6.68
C LYS A 43 0.43 27.82 -6.75
N ILE A 44 -0.13 26.66 -6.45
CA ILE A 44 0.57 25.37 -6.43
C ILE A 44 0.00 24.53 -7.57
N TYR A 45 0.82 24.32 -8.60
CA TYR A 45 0.43 23.63 -9.81
C TYR A 45 1.12 22.27 -9.91
N ASN A 46 0.33 21.19 -9.92
CA ASN A 46 0.86 19.84 -10.17
C ASN A 46 1.14 19.67 -11.67
N MET A 47 2.38 19.37 -12.03
CA MET A 47 2.79 19.31 -13.44
C MET A 47 2.24 18.09 -14.20
N ALA A 48 1.92 17.00 -13.51
CA ALA A 48 1.41 15.77 -14.14
C ALA A 48 -0.11 15.81 -14.35
N THR A 49 -0.85 16.38 -13.40
CA THR A 49 -2.31 16.44 -13.43
C THR A 49 -2.84 17.80 -13.86
N GLY A 50 -2.03 18.85 -13.85
CA GLY A 50 -2.48 20.21 -14.17
C GLY A 50 -3.48 20.81 -13.17
N VAL A 51 -3.64 20.17 -12.01
CA VAL A 51 -4.47 20.68 -10.92
C VAL A 51 -3.75 21.84 -10.23
N GLU A 52 -4.44 22.96 -10.07
CA GLU A 52 -3.97 24.15 -9.36
C GLU A 52 -4.68 24.25 -8.01
N LEU A 53 -3.91 24.45 -6.95
CA LEU A 53 -4.40 24.77 -5.61
C LEU A 53 -3.90 26.16 -5.22
N ASN A 54 -4.79 26.99 -4.70
CA ASN A 54 -4.45 28.33 -4.24
C ASN A 54 -4.40 28.36 -2.71
N ALA A 55 -3.36 28.99 -2.16
CA ALA A 55 -3.21 29.30 -0.76
C ALA A 55 -2.82 30.78 -0.61
N ALA A 56 -2.93 31.32 0.60
CA ALA A 56 -2.50 32.68 0.90
C ALA A 56 -1.52 32.68 2.07
N SER A 57 -0.57 33.62 2.09
CA SER A 57 0.25 33.85 3.29
C SER A 57 -0.55 34.51 4.40
N THR A 58 -0.26 34.12 5.64
CA THR A 58 -0.78 34.75 6.86
C THR A 58 -0.12 36.11 7.10
N GLU A 59 -0.56 36.84 8.13
CA GLU A 59 0.06 38.10 8.55
C GLU A 59 1.55 37.95 8.92
N ALA A 60 1.95 36.76 9.37
CA ALA A 60 3.36 36.44 9.64
C ALA A 60 4.15 36.04 8.38
N GLY A 61 3.56 36.17 7.18
CA GLY A 61 4.18 35.79 5.90
C GLY A 61 4.28 34.27 5.69
N VAL A 62 3.64 33.46 6.54
CA VAL A 62 3.72 31.99 6.46
C VAL A 62 2.57 31.44 5.63
N PHE A 63 2.82 30.47 4.75
CA PHE A 63 1.78 29.73 4.04
C PHE A 63 1.83 28.22 4.38
N ARG A 64 0.69 27.56 4.22
CA ARG A 64 0.58 26.10 4.35
C ARG A 64 -0.42 25.56 3.37
N ALA A 65 -0.04 24.52 2.64
CA ALA A 65 -0.88 23.82 1.67
C ALA A 65 -0.81 22.31 1.94
N PRO A 66 -1.71 21.79 2.77
CA PRO A 66 -1.77 20.36 3.08
C PRO A 66 -2.47 19.56 1.99
N SER A 67 -2.41 18.25 2.11
CA SER A 67 -3.22 17.29 1.33
C SER A 67 -2.89 17.23 -0.17
N LEU A 68 -1.63 17.44 -0.53
CA LEU A 68 -1.15 17.37 -1.91
C LEU A 68 -0.74 15.94 -2.29
N SER A 69 -1.22 15.47 -3.44
CA SER A 69 -0.73 14.20 -4.00
C SER A 69 0.78 14.26 -4.20
N PRO A 70 1.51 13.16 -4.02
CA PRO A 70 2.92 13.17 -4.35
C PRO A 70 3.15 13.41 -5.84
N GLY A 71 4.25 14.08 -6.19
CA GLY A 71 4.58 14.42 -7.56
C GLY A 71 5.42 15.70 -7.70
N THR A 72 5.54 16.18 -8.93
CA THR A 72 6.33 17.38 -9.25
C THR A 72 5.44 18.60 -9.40
N TYR A 73 5.84 19.69 -8.75
CA TYR A 73 5.07 20.92 -8.61
C TYR A 73 5.82 22.14 -9.10
N ARG A 74 5.03 23.12 -9.56
CA ARG A 74 5.42 24.51 -9.75
C ARG A 74 4.68 25.35 -8.74
N ILE A 75 5.39 26.16 -7.98
CA ILE A 75 4.81 27.10 -7.01
C ILE A 75 5.07 28.52 -7.50
N THR A 76 4.02 29.32 -7.59
CA THR A 76 4.07 30.73 -8.00
C THR A 76 3.53 31.59 -6.88
N VAL A 77 4.31 32.58 -6.44
CA VAL A 77 3.93 33.52 -5.40
C VAL A 77 3.80 34.91 -6.01
N ALA A 78 2.67 35.56 -5.76
CA ALA A 78 2.38 36.91 -6.23
C ALA A 78 1.78 37.77 -5.10
N ALA A 79 2.30 38.98 -4.93
CA ALA A 79 1.79 39.97 -3.99
C ALA A 79 1.80 41.36 -4.64
N PRO A 80 0.84 42.26 -4.33
CA PRO A 80 0.85 43.63 -4.85
C PRO A 80 2.14 44.37 -4.46
N GLY A 81 2.76 45.07 -5.42
CA GLY A 81 4.01 45.82 -5.21
C GLY A 81 5.28 44.97 -5.30
N PHE A 82 5.16 43.67 -5.58
CA PHE A 82 6.29 42.75 -5.75
C PHE A 82 6.27 42.08 -7.12
N LYS A 83 7.46 41.65 -7.57
CA LYS A 83 7.62 40.76 -8.73
C LYS A 83 7.06 39.38 -8.42
N THR A 84 6.52 38.71 -9.43
CA THR A 84 6.04 37.34 -9.30
C THR A 84 7.23 36.40 -9.16
N SER A 85 7.28 35.59 -8.10
CA SER A 85 8.34 34.59 -7.91
C SER A 85 7.83 33.20 -8.28
N VAL A 86 8.58 32.48 -9.11
CA VAL A 86 8.21 31.15 -9.61
C VAL A 86 9.33 30.16 -9.28
N ARG A 87 8.99 29.08 -8.56
CA ARG A 87 9.84 27.90 -8.43
C ARG A 87 9.22 26.72 -9.15
N GLN A 88 10.04 25.98 -9.88
CA GLN A 88 9.59 24.84 -10.70
C GLN A 88 10.36 23.57 -10.32
N ASN A 89 9.86 22.42 -10.75
CA ASN A 89 10.48 21.11 -10.53
C ASN A 89 10.64 20.74 -9.04
N ILE A 90 9.75 21.24 -8.18
CA ILE A 90 9.73 20.88 -6.76
C ILE A 90 9.10 19.49 -6.63
N VAL A 91 9.88 18.50 -6.20
CA VAL A 91 9.39 17.13 -5.96
C VAL A 91 8.85 17.05 -4.53
N LEU A 92 7.60 16.60 -4.38
CA LEU A 92 6.96 16.32 -3.10
C LEU A 92 6.67 14.82 -3.01
N ALA A 93 7.27 14.17 -2.02
CA ALA A 93 7.08 12.75 -1.76
C ALA A 93 5.89 12.48 -0.81
N VAL A 94 5.47 11.22 -0.73
CA VAL A 94 4.44 10.73 0.20
C VAL A 94 4.78 11.06 1.65
N ALA A 95 3.78 11.52 2.41
CA ALA A 95 3.91 11.90 3.82
C ALA A 95 5.10 12.84 4.11
N GLN A 96 5.48 13.67 3.14
CA GLN A 96 6.53 14.68 3.30
C GLN A 96 5.92 16.04 3.62
N THR A 97 6.54 16.77 4.55
CA THR A 97 6.30 18.20 4.75
C THR A 97 7.51 18.97 4.24
N LEU A 98 7.42 19.50 3.03
CA LEU A 98 8.52 20.24 2.41
C LEU A 98 8.38 21.74 2.65
N THR A 99 9.42 22.34 3.23
CA THR A 99 9.53 23.78 3.42
C THR A 99 10.11 24.45 2.18
N VAL A 100 9.37 25.40 1.61
CA VAL A 100 9.75 26.15 0.42
C VAL A 100 9.56 27.63 0.70
N ASP A 101 10.65 28.31 1.09
CA ASP A 101 10.64 29.75 1.35
C ASP A 101 10.78 30.57 0.06
N PHE A 102 10.16 31.73 0.02
CA PHE A 102 10.24 32.68 -1.08
C PHE A 102 10.67 34.05 -0.58
N ALA A 103 11.65 34.64 -1.26
CA ALA A 103 11.98 36.05 -1.12
C ALA A 103 11.43 36.80 -2.34
N LEU A 104 10.60 37.81 -2.10
CA LEU A 104 9.99 38.65 -3.13
C LEU A 104 10.81 39.92 -3.32
N GLU A 105 11.11 40.22 -4.58
CA GLU A 105 11.74 41.48 -4.97
C GLU A 105 10.66 42.53 -5.24
N VAL A 106 10.90 43.76 -4.80
CA VAL A 106 10.01 44.90 -5.09
C VAL A 106 9.98 45.14 -6.61
N GLY A 107 8.79 45.31 -7.17
CA GLY A 107 8.61 45.54 -8.60
C GLY A 107 7.18 45.37 -9.07
N ASN A 108 6.96 45.48 -10.37
CA ASN A 108 5.65 45.29 -10.96
C ASN A 108 5.30 43.80 -11.11
N LEU A 109 4.02 43.48 -10.92
CA LEU A 109 3.46 42.12 -11.01
C LEU A 109 3.75 41.42 -12.36
N THR A 110 3.96 42.19 -13.43
CA THR A 110 4.30 41.72 -14.78
C THR A 110 5.73 41.22 -14.94
N GLU A 111 6.62 41.52 -13.99
CA GLU A 111 7.98 40.98 -13.98
C GLU A 111 8.01 39.69 -13.18
N SER A 112 8.59 38.63 -13.75
CA SER A 112 8.71 37.32 -13.11
C SER A 112 10.17 36.94 -12.87
N VAL A 113 10.48 36.49 -11.65
CA VAL A 113 11.77 35.85 -11.32
C VAL A 113 11.53 34.35 -11.27
N THR A 114 12.15 33.61 -12.20
CA THR A 114 12.13 32.14 -12.16
C THR A 114 13.36 31.66 -11.42
N ILE A 115 13.15 31.08 -10.24
CA ILE A 115 14.20 30.47 -9.44
C ILE A 115 14.28 29.00 -9.83
N THR A 116 15.26 28.65 -10.68
CA THR A 116 15.71 27.26 -10.90
C THR A 116 16.74 26.91 -9.83
N ALA A 117 16.31 26.85 -8.57
CA ALA A 117 17.13 26.29 -7.50
C ALA A 117 16.84 24.80 -7.39
N GLU A 118 17.88 24.00 -7.14
CA GLU A 118 17.75 22.58 -6.84
C GLU A 118 16.79 22.37 -5.65
N THR A 119 16.00 21.30 -5.69
CA THR A 119 15.14 20.86 -4.59
C THR A 119 15.92 20.82 -3.28
N PRO A 120 15.42 21.40 -2.17
CA PRO A 120 16.09 21.30 -0.89
C PRO A 120 16.31 19.82 -0.54
N LEU A 121 17.57 19.43 -0.34
CA LEU A 121 17.92 18.04 0.01
C LEU A 121 17.45 17.65 1.41
N LEU A 122 17.13 18.65 2.26
CA LEU A 122 16.83 18.47 3.67
C LEU A 122 15.36 18.79 3.98
N GLU A 123 14.64 17.84 4.56
CA GLU A 123 13.32 18.04 5.15
C GLU A 123 13.49 18.69 6.54
N THR A 124 13.36 20.02 6.62
CA THR A 124 13.43 20.76 7.90
C THR A 124 12.08 20.88 8.61
N GLY A 125 11.00 20.41 7.98
CA GLY A 125 9.62 20.57 8.45
C GLY A 125 9.20 19.56 9.54
N THR A 126 9.99 18.50 9.76
CA THR A 126 9.67 17.44 10.73
C THR A 126 10.92 16.97 11.48
N ALA A 127 10.73 16.34 12.64
CA ALA A 127 11.80 15.70 13.42
C ALA A 127 11.95 14.19 13.10
N GLU A 128 11.36 13.74 11.99
CA GLU A 128 11.32 12.35 11.58
C GLU A 128 12.54 11.98 10.74
N ILE A 129 13.01 10.74 10.85
CA ILE A 129 14.00 10.19 9.92
C ILE A 129 13.25 9.37 8.87
N GLY A 130 13.14 9.94 7.67
CA GLY A 130 12.51 9.31 6.51
C GLY A 130 13.52 8.63 5.61
N SER A 131 13.33 7.35 5.32
CA SER A 131 13.94 6.69 4.16
C SER A 131 12.92 6.69 3.02
N TYR A 132 13.23 7.44 1.97
CA TYR A 132 12.42 7.50 0.76
C TYR A 132 12.92 6.49 -0.24
N VAL A 133 11.97 5.89 -0.93
CA VAL A 133 12.28 5.11 -2.11
C VAL A 133 11.54 5.70 -3.28
N THR A 134 12.32 6.01 -4.30
CA THR A 134 11.82 6.44 -5.59
C THR A 134 11.24 5.27 -6.37
N LYS A 135 10.32 5.57 -7.30
CA LYS A 135 9.82 4.59 -8.27
C LYS A 135 10.93 3.81 -8.97
N LYS A 136 12.02 4.49 -9.35
CA LYS A 136 13.13 3.87 -10.08
C LYS A 136 13.80 2.80 -9.23
N GLU A 137 14.09 3.12 -7.97
CA GLU A 137 14.62 2.14 -7.03
C GLU A 137 13.64 0.98 -6.91
N PHE A 138 12.35 1.26 -6.68
CA PHE A 138 11.31 0.22 -6.59
C PHE A 138 11.27 -0.73 -7.81
N ASP A 139 11.40 -0.18 -9.02
CA ASP A 139 11.37 -0.93 -10.29
C ASP A 139 12.67 -1.72 -10.54
N GLU A 140 13.83 -1.24 -10.09
CA GLU A 140 15.14 -1.88 -10.29
C GLU A 140 15.46 -2.98 -9.26
N TRP A 141 14.59 -3.18 -8.27
CA TRP A 141 14.88 -4.11 -7.18
C TRP A 141 14.83 -5.58 -7.54
N PRO A 142 15.60 -6.41 -6.80
CA PRO A 142 15.46 -7.85 -6.86
C PRO A 142 14.02 -8.28 -6.59
N ILE A 143 13.45 -9.02 -7.53
CA ILE A 143 12.05 -9.44 -7.50
C ILE A 143 11.93 -10.65 -6.58
N ALA A 144 11.83 -10.38 -5.28
CA ALA A 144 11.53 -11.40 -4.28
C ALA A 144 10.03 -11.73 -4.35
N VAL A 145 9.70 -12.90 -4.88
CA VAL A 145 8.33 -13.43 -4.85
C VAL A 145 8.21 -14.41 -3.69
N GLY A 146 7.67 -13.93 -2.56
CA GLY A 146 7.44 -14.71 -1.34
C GLY A 146 5.97 -15.08 -1.18
N GLY A 147 5.67 -16.32 -0.78
CA GLY A 147 4.27 -16.74 -0.53
C GLY A 147 3.32 -16.57 -1.71
N GLY A 148 3.84 -16.65 -2.95
CA GLY A 148 3.02 -16.53 -4.15
C GLY A 148 2.79 -15.10 -4.68
N ARG A 149 3.41 -14.04 -4.16
CA ARG A 149 3.26 -12.66 -4.71
C ARG A 149 4.43 -11.74 -4.36
N ARG A 150 4.52 -10.59 -5.05
CA ARG A 150 5.44 -9.51 -4.67
C ARG A 150 4.80 -8.71 -3.54
N GLN A 151 5.36 -8.76 -2.34
CA GLN A 151 4.85 -7.98 -1.22
C GLN A 151 5.56 -6.63 -1.15
N ILE A 152 4.80 -5.53 -1.09
CA ILE A 152 5.34 -4.16 -1.05
C ILE A 152 6.19 -3.89 0.21
N GLN A 153 5.90 -4.60 1.31
CA GLN A 153 6.63 -4.52 2.58
C GLN A 153 7.94 -5.34 2.60
N GLN A 154 8.14 -6.26 1.64
CA GLN A 154 9.34 -7.12 1.63
C GLN A 154 10.63 -6.31 1.56
N PHE A 155 10.60 -5.22 0.80
CA PHE A 155 11.74 -4.34 0.61
C PHE A 155 12.27 -3.77 1.93
N ILE A 156 11.38 -3.40 2.86
CA ILE A 156 11.75 -2.81 4.15
C ILE A 156 12.78 -3.70 4.84
N PHE A 157 12.56 -5.02 4.85
CA PHE A 157 13.39 -5.98 5.56
C PHE A 157 14.55 -6.56 4.74
N THR A 158 14.54 -6.42 3.41
CA THR A 158 15.62 -6.96 2.56
C THR A 158 16.67 -5.94 2.18
N SER A 159 16.36 -4.65 2.30
CA SER A 159 17.14 -3.61 1.63
C SER A 159 17.34 -2.34 2.44
N LEU A 160 16.51 -2.05 3.45
CA LEU A 160 16.73 -0.89 4.31
C LEU A 160 17.64 -1.24 5.51
N PRO A 161 18.58 -0.35 5.86
CA PRO A 161 19.43 -0.52 7.03
C PRO A 161 18.60 -0.47 8.33
N GLY A 162 19.12 -1.09 9.39
CA GLY A 162 18.46 -1.11 10.70
C GLY A 162 17.23 -2.02 10.77
N THR A 163 16.94 -2.81 9.73
CA THR A 163 15.83 -3.76 9.71
C THR A 163 16.33 -5.20 9.88
N THR A 164 15.56 -6.02 10.58
CA THR A 164 15.84 -7.45 10.77
C THR A 164 14.54 -8.25 10.71
N GLY A 165 14.65 -9.54 10.36
CA GLY A 165 13.49 -10.42 10.23
C GLY A 165 12.87 -10.38 8.83
N GLY A 166 11.54 -10.25 8.75
CA GLY A 166 10.82 -10.22 7.48
C GLY A 166 9.39 -9.70 7.60
N THR A 167 8.62 -9.89 6.54
CA THR A 167 7.26 -9.35 6.34
C THR A 167 6.17 -9.92 7.25
N TRP A 168 6.48 -11.01 7.95
CA TRP A 168 5.65 -11.59 8.98
C TRP A 168 6.14 -11.15 10.36
N GLN A 169 7.41 -11.42 10.65
CA GLN A 169 8.05 -11.10 11.91
C GLN A 169 9.27 -10.23 11.65
N GLY A 170 9.10 -8.92 11.79
CA GLY A 170 10.13 -7.92 11.49
C GLY A 170 10.33 -6.94 12.64
N SER A 171 11.57 -6.47 12.78
CA SER A 171 11.99 -5.43 13.72
C SER A 171 12.74 -4.34 12.97
N ILE A 172 12.48 -3.09 13.33
CA ILE A 172 13.08 -1.89 12.74
C ILE A 172 13.75 -1.10 13.87
N ASN A 173 15.03 -0.76 13.69
CA ASN A 173 15.87 -0.04 14.65
C ASN A 173 15.87 -0.63 16.08
N GLY A 174 15.80 -1.96 16.19
CA GLY A 174 15.78 -2.65 17.48
C GLY A 174 14.43 -2.63 18.21
N GLY A 175 13.36 -2.17 17.54
CA GLY A 175 11.99 -2.25 18.05
C GLY A 175 11.50 -3.67 18.27
N GLN A 176 10.39 -3.84 18.98
CA GLN A 176 9.78 -5.15 19.18
C GLN A 176 9.34 -5.75 17.84
N ASN A 177 9.34 -7.07 17.72
CA ASN A 177 8.68 -7.73 16.59
C ASN A 177 7.21 -7.28 16.51
N TYR A 178 6.69 -7.07 15.29
CA TYR A 178 5.31 -6.61 15.08
C TYR A 178 5.02 -5.23 15.71
N SER A 179 5.99 -4.32 15.67
CA SER A 179 5.84 -2.95 16.18
C SER A 179 5.95 -1.87 15.09
N HIS A 180 5.56 -2.19 13.85
CA HIS A 180 5.64 -1.25 12.73
C HIS A 180 4.32 -1.14 11.97
N GLU A 181 3.89 0.09 11.73
CA GLU A 181 2.61 0.32 11.04
C GLU A 181 2.82 0.34 9.53
N ILE A 182 1.83 -0.14 8.78
CA ILE A 182 1.80 -0.05 7.32
C ILE A 182 0.54 0.70 6.92
N LEU A 183 0.74 1.82 6.24
CA LEU A 183 -0.34 2.63 5.68
C LEU A 183 -0.28 2.57 4.16
N ILE A 184 -1.44 2.44 3.53
CA ILE A 184 -1.62 2.60 2.09
C ILE A 184 -2.56 3.77 1.89
N ASP A 185 -2.07 4.83 1.24
CA ASP A 185 -2.79 6.09 1.06
C ASP A 185 -3.35 6.67 2.39
N GLY A 186 -2.61 6.49 3.48
CA GLY A 186 -3.01 6.91 4.83
C GLY A 186 -3.97 5.98 5.57
N ILE A 187 -4.33 4.82 4.98
CA ILE A 187 -5.18 3.81 5.63
C ILE A 187 -4.29 2.72 6.21
N SER A 188 -4.42 2.46 7.52
CA SER A 188 -3.72 1.35 8.18
C SER A 188 -4.22 0.01 7.65
N VAL A 189 -3.30 -0.82 7.15
CA VAL A 189 -3.59 -2.15 6.55
C VAL A 189 -2.93 -3.30 7.31
N GLY A 190 -2.62 -3.07 8.58
CA GLY A 190 -2.13 -4.11 9.49
C GLY A 190 -3.22 -5.10 9.87
N ARG A 191 -2.81 -6.30 10.30
CA ARG A 191 -3.75 -7.20 10.98
C ARG A 191 -4.10 -6.62 12.34
N MET A 192 -5.32 -6.87 12.82
CA MET A 192 -5.78 -6.36 14.12
C MET A 192 -5.37 -7.24 15.30
N ASP A 193 -5.05 -8.52 15.05
CA ASP A 193 -4.63 -9.53 16.03
C ASP A 193 -3.14 -9.49 16.34
N LEU A 194 -2.37 -8.80 15.50
CA LEU A 194 -0.98 -8.46 15.72
C LEU A 194 -0.91 -6.93 15.84
N ALA A 195 -0.22 -6.39 16.86
CA ALA A 195 0.21 -4.99 16.75
C ALA A 195 0.92 -4.84 15.39
N GLY A 196 0.63 -3.78 14.63
CA GLY A 196 0.91 -3.68 13.19
C GLY A 196 2.21 -4.35 12.73
N GLY A 197 2.16 -5.04 11.60
CA GLY A 197 3.40 -5.60 11.05
C GLY A 197 3.31 -6.58 9.89
N ALA A 198 2.12 -6.82 9.33
CA ALA A 198 1.99 -7.63 8.12
C ALA A 198 0.79 -7.20 7.29
N ASN A 199 1.03 -6.75 6.06
CA ASN A 199 -0.03 -6.48 5.08
C ASN A 199 -0.34 -7.69 4.18
N SER A 200 0.09 -8.89 4.55
CA SER A 200 -0.11 -10.07 3.70
C SER A 200 -1.59 -10.39 3.47
N GLU A 201 -2.52 -10.04 4.35
CA GLU A 201 -3.95 -10.26 4.04
C GLU A 201 -4.48 -9.26 3.01
N PHE A 202 -3.94 -8.04 3.01
CA PHE A 202 -4.33 -6.96 2.13
C PHE A 202 -3.09 -6.27 1.54
N SER A 203 -2.50 -6.92 0.52
CA SER A 203 -1.30 -6.41 -0.16
C SER A 203 -1.68 -6.04 -1.59
N PRO A 204 -1.60 -4.76 -1.97
CA PRO A 204 -1.84 -4.35 -3.35
C PRO A 204 -0.71 -4.86 -4.26
N SER A 205 -0.93 -4.82 -5.57
CA SER A 205 0.13 -5.12 -6.53
C SER A 205 1.32 -4.18 -6.31
N ALA A 206 2.54 -4.73 -6.34
CA ALA A 206 3.75 -3.91 -6.33
C ALA A 206 3.73 -2.83 -7.44
N GLU A 207 3.17 -3.16 -8.60
CA GLU A 207 3.06 -2.24 -9.74
C GLU A 207 2.03 -1.12 -9.53
N SER A 208 1.20 -1.22 -8.51
CA SER A 208 0.24 -0.17 -8.16
C SER A 208 0.83 0.89 -7.22
N ILE A 209 1.99 0.65 -6.62
CA ILE A 209 2.67 1.59 -5.72
C ILE A 209 3.52 2.56 -6.54
N SER A 210 3.44 3.86 -6.24
CA SER A 210 4.27 4.88 -6.86
C SER A 210 5.59 5.07 -6.13
N GLU A 211 5.53 5.12 -4.80
CA GLU A 211 6.65 5.36 -3.90
C GLU A 211 6.23 5.01 -2.46
N PHE A 212 7.19 4.96 -1.55
CA PHE A 212 6.91 4.83 -0.13
C PHE A 212 7.94 5.56 0.73
N LYS A 213 7.54 5.92 1.95
CA LYS A 213 8.38 6.51 2.99
C LYS A 213 8.39 5.58 4.20
N LEU A 214 9.56 5.14 4.65
CA LEU A 214 9.71 4.55 5.99
C LEU A 214 10.09 5.66 6.96
N GLN A 215 9.21 5.95 7.91
CA GLN A 215 9.42 6.89 9.00
C GLN A 215 9.89 6.12 10.23
N THR A 216 11.01 6.56 10.80
CA THR A 216 11.60 5.99 12.03
C THR A 216 12.00 7.09 13.01
N GLY A 217 12.22 6.71 14.27
CA GLY A 217 12.60 7.66 15.33
C GLY A 217 11.38 8.35 15.93
N THR A 218 11.38 9.70 15.93
CA THR A 218 10.28 10.54 16.46
C THR A 218 9.09 10.61 15.50
N VAL A 219 8.41 9.49 15.31
CA VAL A 219 7.18 9.41 14.52
C VAL A 219 6.12 10.37 15.08
N SER A 220 5.47 11.15 14.21
CA SER A 220 4.44 12.11 14.60
C SER A 220 3.25 11.47 15.35
N ALA A 221 2.64 12.22 16.26
CA ALA A 221 1.49 11.78 17.06
C ALA A 221 0.22 11.50 16.24
N GLN A 222 0.20 11.85 14.95
CA GLN A 222 -0.90 11.52 14.04
C GLN A 222 -0.99 10.01 13.74
N TYR A 223 0.14 9.30 13.87
CA TYR A 223 0.19 7.85 13.70
C TYR A 223 -0.19 7.16 15.00
N SER A 224 -1.04 6.13 14.89
CA SER A 224 -1.65 5.50 16.06
C SER A 224 -0.71 4.47 16.70
N GLY A 225 -0.60 4.55 18.02
CA GLY A 225 -0.26 3.43 18.89
C GLY A 225 1.20 2.97 18.83
N GLY A 226 2.06 3.55 19.68
CA GLY A 226 3.25 2.92 20.29
C GLY A 226 4.27 2.20 19.40
N GLN A 227 4.13 2.31 18.07
CA GLN A 227 4.92 1.60 17.09
C GLN A 227 6.23 2.36 16.83
N THR A 228 7.30 1.61 16.63
CA THR A 228 8.66 2.14 16.52
C THR A 228 8.95 2.75 15.14
N SER A 229 8.09 2.46 14.17
CA SER A 229 8.22 2.91 12.79
C SER A 229 6.90 2.82 12.02
N VAL A 230 6.81 3.60 10.95
CA VAL A 230 5.63 3.69 10.09
C VAL A 230 6.06 3.64 8.64
N ALA A 231 5.49 2.73 7.85
CA ALA A 231 5.72 2.63 6.42
C ALA A 231 4.50 3.15 5.66
N ASN A 232 4.64 4.31 5.02
CA ASN A 232 3.57 4.96 4.26
C ASN A 232 3.77 4.73 2.77
N PHE A 233 2.83 4.01 2.15
CA PHE A 233 2.84 3.67 0.73
C PHE A 233 1.81 4.54 0.00
N ALA A 234 2.22 5.14 -1.12
CA ALA A 234 1.33 5.83 -2.03
C ALA A 234 1.00 4.96 -3.25
N THR A 235 -0.27 4.91 -3.63
CA THR A 235 -0.69 4.28 -4.88
C THR A 235 -0.54 5.25 -6.07
N LYS A 236 -0.26 4.68 -7.24
CA LYS A 236 -0.25 5.42 -8.51
C LYS A 236 -1.63 5.98 -8.81
N SER A 237 -1.66 7.20 -9.35
CA SER A 237 -2.87 7.84 -9.85
C SER A 237 -2.75 8.11 -11.36
N GLY A 238 -3.88 8.36 -12.02
CA GLY A 238 -3.88 8.73 -13.44
C GLY A 238 -3.34 10.15 -13.65
N THR A 239 -2.76 10.39 -14.82
CA THR A 239 -2.23 11.70 -15.22
C THR A 239 -2.98 12.23 -16.44
N ASN A 240 -2.58 13.39 -16.96
CA ASN A 240 -3.11 13.90 -18.24
C ASN A 240 -2.67 13.09 -19.46
N GLU A 241 -1.70 12.21 -19.30
CA GLU A 241 -1.19 11.34 -20.34
C GLU A 241 -1.68 9.92 -20.12
N VAL A 242 -2.07 9.26 -21.22
CA VAL A 242 -2.41 7.85 -21.15
C VAL A 242 -1.11 7.05 -21.14
N HIS A 243 -0.88 6.30 -20.08
CA HIS A 243 0.27 5.42 -19.94
C HIS A 243 -0.11 4.12 -19.25
N GLY A 244 0.67 3.08 -19.48
CA GLY A 244 0.46 1.78 -18.87
C GLY A 244 1.70 0.91 -18.94
N SER A 245 1.67 -0.19 -18.21
CA SER A 245 2.72 -1.22 -18.21
C SER A 245 2.08 -2.60 -18.25
N ALA A 246 2.79 -3.58 -18.80
CA ALA A 246 2.46 -4.98 -18.68
C ALA A 246 3.71 -5.75 -18.31
N TYR A 247 3.57 -6.80 -17.49
CA TYR A 247 4.71 -7.53 -16.95
C TYR A 247 4.39 -9.02 -16.79
N TYR A 248 5.47 -9.81 -16.77
CA TYR A 248 5.44 -11.23 -16.48
C TYR A 248 6.71 -11.63 -15.74
N TYR A 249 6.53 -12.29 -14.60
CA TYR A 249 7.56 -12.89 -13.78
C TYR A 249 7.31 -14.40 -13.67
N GLY A 250 8.29 -15.18 -14.15
CA GLY A 250 8.24 -16.63 -14.13
C GLY A 250 9.34 -17.21 -13.24
N GLN A 251 8.97 -18.10 -12.31
CA GLN A 251 9.94 -18.98 -11.65
C GLN A 251 9.67 -20.43 -12.04
N ASN A 252 10.75 -21.17 -12.29
CA ASN A 252 10.69 -22.55 -12.73
C ASN A 252 11.78 -23.35 -12.03
N ASP A 253 11.43 -24.53 -11.51
CA ASP A 253 12.36 -25.45 -10.90
C ASP A 253 13.53 -25.80 -11.83
N ALA A 254 13.31 -25.88 -13.15
CA ALA A 254 14.36 -26.12 -14.14
C ALA A 254 15.51 -25.09 -14.07
N LEU A 255 15.22 -23.84 -13.70
CA LEU A 255 16.19 -22.74 -13.63
C LEU A 255 16.71 -22.50 -12.20
N ARG A 256 16.14 -23.16 -11.19
CA ARG A 256 16.45 -22.94 -9.77
C ARG A 256 17.37 -24.03 -9.22
N ALA A 257 18.46 -23.68 -8.55
CA ALA A 257 19.30 -24.67 -7.86
C ALA A 257 18.52 -25.42 -6.77
N ASN A 258 18.89 -26.68 -6.52
CA ASN A 258 18.39 -27.43 -5.37
C ASN A 258 19.05 -26.94 -4.07
N ALA A 259 18.38 -27.10 -2.93
CA ALA A 259 18.95 -26.69 -1.65
C ALA A 259 20.14 -27.60 -1.26
N PHE A 260 21.15 -27.03 -0.59
CA PHE A 260 22.37 -27.74 -0.19
C PHE A 260 22.07 -29.00 0.63
N ASN A 261 21.19 -28.89 1.63
CA ASN A 261 20.73 -30.00 2.45
C ASN A 261 19.97 -31.07 1.65
N SER A 262 19.19 -30.67 0.65
CA SER A 262 18.46 -31.62 -0.22
C SER A 262 19.44 -32.40 -1.09
N ASN A 263 20.48 -31.75 -1.63
CA ASN A 263 21.56 -32.43 -2.33
C ASN A 263 22.32 -33.40 -1.42
N ALA A 264 22.65 -32.98 -0.19
CA ALA A 264 23.34 -33.82 0.78
C ALA A 264 22.52 -35.06 1.19
N ALA A 265 21.20 -34.94 1.25
CA ALA A 265 20.28 -36.02 1.58
C ALA A 265 19.84 -36.86 0.36
N GLY A 266 20.35 -36.58 -0.85
CA GLY A 266 19.92 -37.24 -2.08
C GLY A 266 18.46 -36.98 -2.47
N ILE A 267 17.83 -35.93 -1.90
CA ILE A 267 16.45 -35.55 -2.15
C ILE A 267 16.40 -34.74 -3.45
N ARG A 268 15.63 -35.25 -4.42
CA ARG A 268 15.40 -34.57 -5.69
C ARG A 268 14.68 -33.24 -5.46
N ARG A 269 15.09 -32.22 -6.20
CA ARG A 269 14.40 -30.92 -6.26
C ARG A 269 12.91 -31.10 -6.57
N GLN A 270 12.07 -30.51 -5.73
CA GLN A 270 10.62 -30.56 -5.88
C GLN A 270 10.15 -29.69 -7.07
N PRO A 271 9.07 -30.10 -7.78
CA PRO A 271 8.47 -29.28 -8.82
C PRO A 271 7.96 -27.95 -8.25
N PHE A 272 8.37 -26.85 -8.87
CA PHE A 272 7.94 -25.51 -8.50
C PHE A 272 7.80 -24.65 -9.75
N LYS A 273 6.59 -24.19 -10.01
CA LYS A 273 6.29 -23.26 -11.11
C LYS A 273 5.47 -22.11 -10.59
N GLN A 274 5.92 -20.90 -10.87
CA GLN A 274 5.20 -19.69 -10.49
C GLN A 274 5.10 -18.75 -11.69
N HIS A 275 3.91 -18.21 -11.89
CA HIS A 275 3.61 -17.23 -12.91
C HIS A 275 2.90 -16.06 -12.26
N ASN A 276 3.57 -14.91 -12.19
CA ASN A 276 3.00 -13.65 -11.73
C ASN A 276 2.99 -12.69 -12.91
N TYR A 277 1.80 -12.24 -13.30
CA TYR A 277 1.64 -11.38 -14.46
C TYR A 277 0.53 -10.37 -14.22
N GLY A 278 0.61 -9.26 -14.94
CA GLY A 278 -0.33 -8.20 -14.75
C GLY A 278 -0.12 -7.04 -15.70
N TYR A 279 -0.94 -6.03 -15.51
CA TYR A 279 -0.85 -4.77 -16.22
C TYR A 279 -1.35 -3.60 -15.37
N SER A 280 -0.94 -2.40 -15.74
CA SER A 280 -1.47 -1.16 -15.21
C SER A 280 -1.80 -0.20 -16.35
N ILE A 281 -2.83 0.61 -16.18
CA ILE A 281 -3.20 1.68 -17.11
C ILE A 281 -3.76 2.87 -16.34
N GLY A 282 -3.33 4.06 -16.71
CA GLY A 282 -3.82 5.31 -16.15
C GLY A 282 -3.92 6.40 -17.21
N GLY A 283 -4.74 7.41 -16.92
CA GLY A 283 -4.93 8.55 -17.79
C GLY A 283 -6.12 9.43 -17.38
N PRO A 284 -6.46 10.44 -18.20
CA PRO A 284 -7.61 11.29 -17.96
C PRO A 284 -8.91 10.57 -18.34
N VAL A 285 -9.99 10.83 -17.61
CA VAL A 285 -11.32 10.31 -17.96
C VAL A 285 -11.87 11.15 -19.10
N VAL A 286 -11.90 10.58 -20.31
CA VAL A 286 -12.45 11.22 -21.51
C VAL A 286 -13.57 10.37 -22.07
N ILE A 287 -14.79 10.89 -22.03
CA ILE A 287 -15.96 10.28 -22.65
C ILE A 287 -16.27 11.11 -23.90
N PRO A 288 -16.10 10.57 -25.12
CA PRO A 288 -16.33 11.31 -26.35
C PRO A 288 -17.67 12.05 -26.34
N LYS A 289 -17.65 13.34 -26.67
CA LYS A 289 -18.81 14.25 -26.75
C LYS A 289 -19.56 14.52 -25.42
N LEU A 290 -19.25 13.82 -24.33
CA LEU A 290 -19.97 13.96 -23.06
C LEU A 290 -19.11 14.59 -21.96
N TYR A 291 -17.82 14.24 -21.89
CA TYR A 291 -16.97 14.68 -20.78
C TYR A 291 -15.50 14.71 -21.18
N ASN A 292 -14.85 15.85 -20.95
CA ASN A 292 -13.40 15.99 -21.04
C ASN A 292 -12.83 16.24 -19.65
N GLY A 293 -12.36 15.18 -19.00
CA GLY A 293 -11.77 15.21 -17.67
C GLY A 293 -10.30 15.63 -17.62
N LYS A 294 -9.70 16.10 -18.73
CA LYS A 294 -8.32 16.59 -18.71
C LYS A 294 -8.17 17.70 -17.66
N ASN A 295 -7.12 17.62 -16.86
CA ASN A 295 -6.86 18.47 -15.69
C ASN A 295 -7.88 18.39 -14.55
N ARG A 296 -8.81 17.42 -14.56
CA ARG A 296 -9.94 17.39 -13.61
C ARG A 296 -10.26 16.01 -13.05
N SER A 297 -10.21 14.97 -13.87
CA SER A 297 -10.59 13.62 -13.48
C SER A 297 -9.72 12.60 -14.17
N PHE A 298 -9.20 11.70 -13.36
CA PHE A 298 -8.20 10.72 -13.73
C PHE A 298 -8.64 9.34 -13.27
N PHE A 299 -8.20 8.32 -13.99
CA PHE A 299 -8.38 6.93 -13.60
C PHE A 299 -7.03 6.23 -13.53
N PHE A 300 -6.95 5.23 -12.65
CA PHE A 300 -5.87 4.27 -12.63
C PHE A 300 -6.47 2.89 -12.38
N HIS A 301 -6.01 1.91 -13.13
CA HIS A 301 -6.43 0.52 -13.01
C HIS A 301 -5.21 -0.38 -13.04
N ASN A 302 -5.17 -1.33 -12.12
CA ASN A 302 -4.12 -2.32 -12.01
C ASN A 302 -4.76 -3.71 -11.89
N PHE A 303 -4.15 -4.67 -12.58
CA PHE A 303 -4.49 -6.08 -12.47
C PHE A 303 -3.22 -6.88 -12.24
N GLU A 304 -3.24 -7.76 -11.25
CA GLU A 304 -2.19 -8.74 -10.98
C GLU A 304 -2.81 -10.11 -10.75
N ARG A 305 -2.18 -11.14 -11.31
CA ARG A 305 -2.51 -12.53 -11.04
C ARG A 305 -1.24 -13.34 -10.80
N THR A 306 -1.24 -14.08 -9.69
CA THR A 306 -0.25 -15.13 -9.48
C THR A 306 -0.88 -16.50 -9.52
N THR A 307 -0.21 -17.42 -10.21
CA THR A 307 -0.48 -18.85 -10.13
C THR A 307 0.79 -19.55 -9.66
N THR A 308 0.68 -20.30 -8.57
CA THR A 308 1.76 -21.15 -8.05
C THR A 308 1.34 -22.60 -8.19
N LYS A 309 2.25 -23.43 -8.70
CA LYS A 309 2.17 -24.88 -8.68
C LYS A 309 3.40 -25.38 -7.95
N ASP A 310 3.24 -25.57 -6.65
CA ASP A 310 4.21 -26.15 -5.75
C ASP A 310 3.70 -27.52 -5.33
N PHE A 311 4.45 -28.56 -5.69
CA PHE A 311 4.16 -29.90 -5.18
C PHE A 311 5.17 -30.20 -4.07
N ASN A 312 4.80 -29.84 -2.84
CA ASN A 312 5.57 -30.18 -1.67
C ASN A 312 4.97 -31.46 -1.06
N GLN A 313 5.58 -32.61 -1.36
CA GLN A 313 5.15 -33.88 -0.78
C GLN A 313 5.64 -33.96 0.67
N THR A 314 4.99 -33.24 1.57
CA THR A 314 5.21 -33.38 3.02
C THR A 314 4.42 -34.59 3.52
N GLY A 315 4.90 -35.79 3.18
CA GLY A 315 4.31 -37.06 3.62
C GLY A 315 3.09 -37.53 2.83
N PHE A 316 2.51 -38.64 3.30
CA PHE A 316 1.25 -39.15 2.79
C PHE A 316 0.11 -38.27 3.32
N SER A 317 -0.67 -37.68 2.42
CA SER A 317 -1.92 -36.99 2.78
C SER A 317 -3.08 -37.95 2.54
N THR A 318 -3.96 -38.09 3.53
CA THR A 318 -5.16 -38.91 3.39
C THR A 318 -6.18 -38.16 2.55
N LEU A 319 -6.45 -38.65 1.34
CA LEU A 319 -7.53 -38.11 0.51
C LEU A 319 -8.87 -38.74 0.93
N PRO A 320 -10.00 -38.00 0.83
CA PRO A 320 -11.31 -38.59 1.01
C PRO A 320 -11.49 -39.79 0.08
N MET A 321 -11.92 -40.92 0.64
CA MET A 321 -12.22 -42.10 -0.15
C MET A 321 -13.36 -41.80 -1.15
N PRO A 322 -13.47 -42.51 -2.27
CA PRO A 322 -14.56 -42.33 -3.23
C PRO A 322 -15.96 -42.37 -2.58
N GLN A 323 -16.14 -43.19 -1.54
CA GLN A 323 -17.39 -43.29 -0.77
C GLN A 323 -17.71 -41.99 -0.03
N PHE A 324 -16.70 -41.30 0.52
CA PHE A 324 -16.88 -40.03 1.24
C PHE A 324 -17.36 -38.92 0.30
N GLN A 325 -16.93 -38.96 -0.97
CA GLN A 325 -17.38 -38.02 -1.99
C GLN A 325 -18.85 -38.24 -2.39
N GLN A 326 -19.37 -39.44 -2.15
CA GLN A 326 -20.78 -39.81 -2.36
C GLN A 326 -21.63 -39.63 -1.09
N GLY A 327 -21.05 -39.07 -0.01
CA GLY A 327 -21.73 -38.85 1.27
C GLY A 327 -21.82 -40.09 2.17
N ASP A 328 -21.19 -41.21 1.81
CA ASP A 328 -21.12 -42.40 2.64
C ASP A 328 -19.91 -42.32 3.57
N PHE A 329 -20.15 -41.99 4.84
CA PHE A 329 -19.11 -41.90 5.88
C PHE A 329 -19.08 -43.12 6.82
N SER A 330 -19.74 -44.23 6.46
CA SER A 330 -19.86 -45.42 7.31
C SER A 330 -18.53 -46.00 7.78
N GLN A 331 -17.47 -45.85 6.97
CA GLN A 331 -16.12 -46.30 7.30
C GLN A 331 -15.50 -45.60 8.53
N ILE A 332 -15.98 -44.40 8.90
CA ILE A 332 -15.50 -43.69 10.10
C ILE A 332 -15.96 -44.39 11.40
N LEU A 333 -16.98 -45.24 11.32
CA LEU A 333 -17.43 -46.09 12.42
C LEU A 333 -16.56 -47.35 12.61
N ASN A 334 -15.64 -47.64 11.69
CA ASN A 334 -14.77 -48.80 11.79
C ASN A 334 -13.46 -48.43 12.51
N ALA A 335 -13.25 -48.97 13.71
CA ALA A 335 -12.02 -48.76 14.49
C ALA A 335 -10.74 -49.21 13.76
N GLY A 336 -10.82 -50.24 12.91
CA GLY A 336 -9.70 -50.68 12.08
C GLY A 336 -9.35 -49.69 10.96
N PHE A 337 -10.31 -48.88 10.52
CA PHE A 337 -10.11 -47.83 9.54
C PHE A 337 -9.57 -46.54 10.16
N THR A 338 -10.13 -46.12 11.31
CA THR A 338 -9.74 -44.86 11.98
C THR A 338 -8.50 -45.00 12.87
N GLY A 339 -8.12 -46.22 13.24
CA GLY A 339 -7.11 -46.47 14.26
C GLY A 339 -7.55 -46.05 15.67
N ASN A 340 -8.84 -45.73 15.85
CA ASN A 340 -9.42 -45.28 17.11
C ASN A 340 -10.41 -46.32 17.63
N ALA A 341 -10.13 -46.90 18.80
CA ALA A 341 -10.98 -47.92 19.44
C ALA A 341 -12.40 -47.42 19.79
N ILE A 342 -12.62 -46.11 19.77
CA ILE A 342 -13.91 -45.48 20.05
C ILE A 342 -14.82 -45.43 18.81
N SER A 343 -14.28 -45.59 17.60
CA SER A 343 -15.10 -45.62 16.39
C SER A 343 -16.11 -46.76 16.42
N GLY A 344 -17.39 -46.43 16.23
CA GLY A 344 -18.50 -47.38 16.21
C GLY A 344 -18.98 -47.83 17.59
N THR A 345 -18.36 -47.37 18.68
CA THR A 345 -18.78 -47.69 20.05
C THR A 345 -19.68 -46.61 20.64
N ASN A 346 -20.52 -46.98 21.60
CA ASN A 346 -21.34 -46.02 22.33
C ASN A 346 -20.48 -45.26 23.34
N VAL A 347 -20.31 -43.95 23.14
CA VAL A 347 -19.48 -43.07 23.98
C VAL A 347 -20.27 -42.32 25.05
N GLY A 348 -21.60 -42.44 25.03
CA GLY A 348 -22.46 -41.76 25.98
C GLY A 348 -23.86 -41.56 25.42
N THR A 349 -24.62 -40.71 26.07
CA THR A 349 -26.02 -40.49 25.73
C THR A 349 -26.25 -39.00 25.52
N ASP A 350 -27.02 -38.63 24.50
CA ASP A 350 -27.38 -37.23 24.28
C ASP A 350 -28.45 -36.75 25.26
N ALA A 351 -28.79 -35.46 25.18
CA ALA A 351 -29.79 -34.84 26.05
C ALA A 351 -31.22 -35.43 25.92
N LEU A 352 -31.47 -36.25 24.89
CA LEU A 352 -32.74 -36.92 24.63
C LEU A 352 -32.68 -38.42 24.99
N GLY A 353 -31.60 -38.89 25.61
CA GLY A 353 -31.48 -40.29 26.01
C GLY A 353 -31.02 -41.24 24.88
N ARG A 354 -30.58 -40.72 23.73
CA ARG A 354 -30.14 -41.54 22.59
C ARG A 354 -28.64 -41.84 22.66
N PRO A 355 -28.19 -43.05 22.25
CA PRO A 355 -26.79 -43.39 22.25
C PRO A 355 -26.00 -42.53 21.25
N VAL A 356 -24.89 -41.95 21.72
CA VAL A 356 -23.92 -41.22 20.91
C VAL A 356 -22.85 -42.21 20.49
N ILE A 357 -22.74 -42.45 19.19
CA ILE A 357 -21.75 -43.39 18.65
C ILE A 357 -20.48 -42.62 18.24
N GLY A 358 -19.32 -43.09 18.69
CA GLY A 358 -18.02 -42.52 18.33
C GLY A 358 -17.80 -42.57 16.82
N GLY A 359 -17.51 -41.41 16.21
CA GLY A 359 -17.33 -41.29 14.76
C GLY A 359 -18.62 -41.19 13.94
N ALA A 360 -19.81 -41.27 14.56
CA ALA A 360 -21.06 -41.07 13.85
C ALA A 360 -21.29 -39.58 13.55
N MET A 361 -21.56 -39.27 12.27
CA MET A 361 -22.06 -37.96 11.90
C MET A 361 -23.53 -37.87 12.29
N THR A 362 -23.82 -37.10 13.34
CA THR A 362 -25.21 -36.84 13.72
C THR A 362 -25.85 -35.90 12.69
N PRO A 363 -27.06 -36.19 12.19
CA PRO A 363 -27.79 -35.23 11.38
C PRO A 363 -27.97 -33.94 12.19
N ARG A 364 -27.76 -32.79 11.55
CA ARG A 364 -28.08 -31.48 12.13
C ARG A 364 -29.52 -31.52 12.62
N CYS A 365 -29.76 -31.25 13.90
CA CYS A 365 -31.10 -31.21 14.49
C CYS A 365 -32.05 -30.44 13.57
N SER A 366 -33.03 -31.13 13.00
CA SER A 366 -34.08 -30.56 12.15
C SER A 366 -35.25 -30.00 12.96
N THR A 367 -35.18 -30.05 14.29
CA THR A 367 -36.15 -29.42 15.19
C THR A 367 -35.66 -28.04 15.60
N PRO A 368 -36.41 -26.95 15.35
CA PRO A 368 -36.13 -25.65 15.94
C PRO A 368 -36.23 -25.77 17.46
N CYS A 369 -35.33 -25.09 18.17
CA CYS A 369 -35.46 -24.87 19.62
C CYS A 369 -36.69 -24.04 19.94
#